data_AF-A0A3Q1FUQ7-F1
#
_entry.id   AF-A0A3Q1FUQ7-F1
#
_cell.length_a   1.000
_cell.length_b   1.000
_cell.length_c   1.000
_cell.angle_alpha   90.00
_cell.angle_beta   90.00
_cell.angle_gamma   90.00
#
_symmetry.space_group_name_H-M   'P 1'
#
loop_
_entity.id
_entity.type
_entity.pdbx_description
1 polymer ?
#
loop_
_entity_poly.entity_id
_entity_poly.type
_entity_poly.pdbx_seq_one_letter_code
_entity_poly.pdbx_strand_id
1 'polypeptide(L)'
;MLMCWVILHLLMLMTLSHRSSAENDPEVPVLCPKHQTAFRGSCFEFVDLQRSFFSAQSWCEESGGHLAFILDEDTQDFLQRHLDSEKDMWLGVALSTFTTQQHSVTDEENCTP
;
A
#
# COMPACT_ATOMS: atom_id res chain seq x y z
N MET A 1 -8.27 -38.99 -38.04
CA MET A 1 -7.22 -38.62 -37.06
C MET A 1 -6.62 -37.23 -37.28
N LEU A 2 -6.42 -36.76 -38.52
CA LEU A 2 -5.82 -35.45 -38.80
C LEU A 2 -6.70 -34.25 -38.39
N MET A 3 -8.03 -34.40 -38.42
CA MET A 3 -8.98 -33.33 -38.09
C MET A 3 -9.00 -32.98 -36.59
N CYS A 4 -8.74 -33.94 -35.71
CA CYS A 4 -8.69 -33.68 -34.26
C CYS A 4 -7.52 -32.78 -33.86
N TRP A 5 -6.37 -32.92 -34.53
CA TRP A 5 -5.20 -32.11 -34.24
C TRP A 5 -5.40 -30.65 -34.66
N VAL A 6 -6.09 -30.42 -35.78
CA VAL A 6 -6.48 -29.07 -36.23
C VAL A 6 -7.44 -28.42 -35.23
N ILE A 7 -8.44 -29.17 -34.74
CA ILE A 7 -9.39 -28.66 -33.74
C ILE A 7 -8.66 -28.35 -32.42
N LEU A 8 -7.76 -29.22 -31.95
CA LEU A 8 -6.94 -28.96 -30.75
C LEU A 8 -6.08 -27.70 -30.90
N HIS A 9 -5.45 -27.51 -32.07
CA HIS A 9 -4.66 -26.30 -32.34
C HIS A 9 -5.50 -25.03 -32.32
N LEU A 10 -6.68 -25.07 -32.94
CA LEU A 10 -7.60 -23.93 -32.95
C LEU A 10 -8.09 -23.59 -31.54
N LEU A 11 -8.39 -24.59 -30.70
CA LEU A 11 -8.79 -24.37 -29.30
C LEU A 11 -7.66 -23.77 -28.45
N MET A 12 -6.41 -24.20 -28.66
CA MET A 12 -5.23 -23.63 -27.98
C MET A 12 -4.97 -22.18 -28.41
N LEU A 13 -5.22 -21.83 -29.68
CA LEU A 13 -5.10 -20.44 -30.15
C LEU A 13 -6.19 -19.53 -29.57
N MET A 14 -7.40 -20.05 -29.35
CA MET A 14 -8.52 -19.29 -28.77
C MET A 14 -8.33 -18.94 -27.29
N THR A 15 -7.50 -19.67 -26.55
CA THR A 15 -7.15 -19.33 -25.15
C THR A 15 -6.01 -18.31 -25.07
N LEU A 16 -5.08 -18.29 -26.05
CA LEU A 16 -4.05 -17.25 -26.18
C LEU A 16 -4.66 -15.86 -26.47
N SER A 17 -5.79 -15.80 -27.18
CA SER A 17 -6.55 -14.57 -27.47
C SER A 17 -7.40 -14.07 -26.30
N HIS A 18 -7.67 -14.92 -25.29
CA HIS A 18 -8.41 -14.55 -24.07
C HIS A 18 -7.50 -14.18 -22.91
N ARG A 19 -6.23 -13.82 -23.17
CA ARG A 19 -5.42 -13.13 -22.16
C ARG A 19 -6.14 -11.83 -21.82
N SER A 20 -6.86 -11.87 -20.70
CA SER A 20 -7.49 -10.71 -20.06
C SER A 20 -6.45 -9.60 -20.04
N SER A 21 -6.66 -8.59 -20.88
CA SER A 21 -6.01 -7.31 -20.69
C SER A 21 -6.60 -6.82 -19.38
N ALA A 22 -5.80 -6.87 -18.32
CA ALA A 22 -6.07 -6.05 -17.15
C ALA A 22 -6.39 -4.65 -17.68
N GLU A 23 -7.60 -4.20 -17.36
CA GLU A 23 -8.11 -2.87 -17.64
C GLU A 23 -7.09 -1.90 -17.04
N ASN A 24 -6.23 -1.34 -17.89
CA ASN A 24 -5.32 -0.28 -17.52
C ASN A 24 -6.18 0.99 -17.58
N ASP A 25 -6.93 1.22 -16.50
CA ASP A 25 -7.59 2.50 -16.27
C ASP A 25 -6.49 3.57 -16.31
N PRO A 26 -6.61 4.61 -17.14
CA PRO A 26 -5.59 5.65 -17.20
C PRO A 26 -5.44 6.27 -15.81
N GLU A 27 -4.36 5.94 -15.11
CA GLU A 27 -4.02 6.51 -13.81
C GLU A 27 -3.98 8.04 -13.95
N VAL A 28 -5.05 8.70 -13.52
CA VAL A 28 -5.12 10.16 -13.51
C VAL A 28 -4.06 10.63 -12.50
N PRO A 29 -3.06 11.44 -12.91
CA PRO A 29 -2.03 11.90 -11.99
C PRO A 29 -2.66 12.68 -10.84
N VAL A 30 -2.43 12.23 -9.61
CA VAL A 30 -2.92 12.93 -8.42
C VAL A 30 -2.17 14.26 -8.28
N LEU A 31 -2.94 15.36 -8.30
CA LEU A 31 -2.44 16.71 -8.05
C LEU A 31 -2.52 16.99 -6.55
N CYS A 32 -1.37 16.97 -5.87
CA CYS A 32 -1.29 17.31 -4.45
C CYS A 32 -1.17 18.83 -4.23
N PRO A 33 -1.67 19.34 -3.10
CA PRO A 33 -1.38 20.70 -2.64
C PRO A 33 0.12 20.97 -2.54
N LYS A 34 0.47 22.27 -2.52
CA LYS A 34 1.85 22.70 -2.35
C LYS A 34 2.41 22.16 -1.03
N HIS A 35 3.68 21.71 -1.05
CA HIS A 35 4.39 21.11 0.09
C HIS A 35 3.99 19.66 0.43
N GLN A 36 3.18 19.02 -0.42
CA GLN A 36 2.88 17.59 -0.31
C GLN A 36 3.50 16.81 -1.46
N THR A 37 3.79 15.53 -1.20
CA THR A 37 4.38 14.60 -2.17
C THR A 37 3.34 13.55 -2.54
N ALA A 38 3.09 13.39 -3.85
CA ALA A 38 2.17 12.39 -4.36
C ALA A 38 2.83 11.01 -4.35
N PHE A 39 2.12 10.01 -3.82
CA PHE A 39 2.53 8.61 -3.89
C PHE A 39 1.30 7.70 -3.91
N ARG A 40 1.21 6.84 -4.94
CA ARG A 40 0.15 5.82 -5.13
C ARG A 40 -1.27 6.31 -4.85
N GLY A 41 -1.62 7.43 -5.47
CA GLY A 41 -2.97 7.99 -5.35
C GLY A 41 -3.22 8.83 -4.08
N SER A 42 -2.22 8.96 -3.20
CA SER A 42 -2.29 9.69 -1.94
C SER A 42 -1.32 10.87 -1.90
N CYS A 43 -1.58 11.85 -1.04
CA CYS A 43 -0.71 12.99 -0.80
C CYS A 43 -0.14 12.92 0.62
N PHE A 44 1.18 13.06 0.74
CA PHE A 44 1.91 12.96 2.01
C PHE A 44 2.56 14.30 2.36
N GLU A 45 2.49 14.67 3.63
CA GLU A 45 3.12 15.88 4.17
C GLU A 45 4.06 15.51 5.32
N PHE A 46 5.30 16.00 5.26
CA PHE A 46 6.32 15.76 6.28
C PHE A 46 6.45 16.99 7.17
N VAL A 47 5.86 16.93 8.37
CA VAL A 47 5.74 18.07 9.28
C VAL A 47 6.80 17.99 10.38
N ASP A 48 7.79 18.89 10.34
CA ASP A 48 8.91 18.96 11.30
C ASP A 48 8.55 19.73 12.58
N LEU A 49 7.38 19.42 13.18
CA LEU A 49 6.90 20.07 14.39
C LEU A 49 6.62 19.05 15.49
N GLN A 50 7.38 19.16 16.58
CA GLN A 50 7.24 18.25 17.71
C GLN A 50 5.90 18.47 18.43
N ARG A 51 5.09 17.42 18.46
CA ARG A 51 3.75 17.38 19.06
C ARG A 51 3.54 16.06 19.78
N SER A 52 2.54 15.98 20.65
CA SER A 52 2.04 14.67 21.11
C SER A 52 1.36 13.95 19.95
N PHE A 53 1.27 12.62 20.00
CA PHE A 53 0.59 11.81 18.99
C PHE A 53 -0.82 12.35 18.65
N PHE A 54 -1.65 12.60 19.67
CA PHE A 54 -3.01 13.10 19.47
C PHE A 54 -3.04 14.50 18.83
N SER A 55 -2.12 15.39 19.22
CA SER A 55 -2.03 16.72 18.61
C SER A 55 -1.55 16.65 17.16
N ALA A 56 -0.67 15.71 16.82
CA ALA A 56 -0.22 15.49 15.45
C ALA A 56 -1.35 14.92 14.58
N GLN A 57 -2.12 13.96 15.10
CA GLN A 57 -3.32 13.44 14.42
C GLN A 57 -4.35 14.54 14.14
N SER A 58 -4.69 15.34 15.15
CA SER A 58 -5.63 16.47 14.99
C SER A 58 -5.15 17.47 13.93
N TRP A 59 -3.84 17.76 13.87
CA TRP A 59 -3.27 18.64 12.85
C TRP A 59 -3.46 18.11 11.42
N CYS A 60 -3.24 16.80 11.22
CA CYS A 60 -3.47 16.17 9.93
C CYS A 60 -4.96 16.15 9.56
N GLU A 61 -5.85 15.90 10.53
CA GLU A 61 -7.30 15.92 10.34
C GLU A 61 -7.84 17.31 9.98
N GLU A 62 -7.32 18.37 10.60
CA GLU A 62 -7.63 19.77 10.26
C GLU A 62 -7.30 20.11 8.80
N SER A 63 -6.30 19.43 8.23
CA SER A 63 -5.89 19.58 6.83
C SER A 63 -6.64 18.61 5.88
N GLY A 64 -7.63 17.87 6.39
CA GLY A 64 -8.41 16.90 5.61
C GLY A 64 -7.73 15.53 5.43
N GLY A 65 -6.68 15.24 6.19
CA GLY A 65 -5.92 13.99 6.16
C GLY A 65 -5.91 13.27 7.51
N HIS A 66 -4.85 12.51 7.75
CA HIS A 66 -4.58 11.77 8.99
C HIS A 66 -3.09 11.42 9.03
N LEU A 67 -2.58 10.98 10.17
CA LEU A 67 -1.20 10.46 10.23
C LEU A 67 -1.04 9.30 9.24
N ALA A 68 0.10 9.27 8.54
CA ALA A 68 0.38 8.27 7.53
C ALA A 68 0.40 6.86 8.11
N PHE A 69 -0.24 5.91 7.42
CA PHE A 69 -0.17 4.49 7.72
C PHE A 69 0.83 3.79 6.79
N ILE A 70 1.57 2.82 7.32
CA ILE A 70 2.39 1.91 6.51
C ILE A 70 1.52 0.73 6.11
N LEU A 71 1.08 0.70 4.86
CA LEU A 71 0.21 -0.37 4.34
C LEU A 71 1.01 -1.53 3.74
N ASP A 72 2.16 -1.23 3.17
CA ASP A 72 3.04 -2.18 2.49
C ASP A 72 4.50 -1.69 2.49
N GLU A 73 5.41 -2.55 2.01
CA GLU A 73 6.84 -2.28 1.88
C GLU A 73 7.12 -1.07 0.98
N ASP A 74 6.36 -0.88 -0.10
CA ASP A 74 6.52 0.27 -0.99
C ASP A 74 6.24 1.60 -0.27
N THR A 75 5.23 1.62 0.59
CA THR A 75 4.89 2.78 1.43
C THR A 75 5.96 3.01 2.49
N GLN A 76 6.44 1.95 3.15
CA GLN A 76 7.55 2.01 4.11
C GLN A 76 8.78 2.66 3.45
N ASP A 77 9.17 2.15 2.29
CA ASP A 77 10.30 2.62 1.49
C ASP A 77 10.13 4.08 1.05
N PHE A 78 8.93 4.44 0.60
CA PHE A 78 8.61 5.81 0.23
C PHE A 78 8.81 6.76 1.41
N LEU A 79 8.28 6.41 2.59
CA LEU A 79 8.43 7.21 3.81
C LEU A 79 9.90 7.32 4.21
N GLN A 80 10.64 6.21 4.28
CA GLN A 80 12.06 6.22 4.68
C GLN A 80 12.93 7.13 3.80
N ARG A 81 12.66 7.22 2.49
CA ARG A 81 13.42 8.11 1.59
C ARG A 81 13.19 9.59 1.85
N HIS A 82 12.09 9.96 2.52
CA HIS A 82 11.70 11.36 2.74
C HIS A 82 11.80 11.78 4.22
N LEU A 83 11.95 10.83 5.14
CA LEU A 83 12.12 11.10 6.56
C LEU A 83 13.59 11.39 6.89
N ASP A 84 13.80 12.25 7.88
CA ASP A 84 15.10 12.50 8.48
C ASP A 84 15.42 11.37 9.47
N SER A 85 16.50 10.62 9.25
CA SER A 85 16.90 9.50 10.11
C SER A 85 17.28 9.90 11.53
N GLU A 86 17.54 11.19 11.78
CA GLU A 86 17.88 11.71 13.10
C GLU A 86 16.65 12.12 13.91
N LYS A 87 15.43 12.02 13.35
CA LYS A 87 14.19 12.49 13.99
C LYS A 87 13.15 11.39 14.11
N ASP A 88 12.52 11.33 15.28
CA ASP A 88 11.34 10.50 15.50
C ASP A 88 10.11 11.17 14.89
N MET A 89 9.32 10.39 14.15
CA MET A 89 8.14 10.87 13.43
C MET A 89 6.91 10.05 13.80
N TRP A 90 5.78 10.73 14.01
CA TRP A 90 4.52 10.05 14.31
C TRP A 90 3.94 9.41 13.05
N LEU A 91 3.48 8.17 13.20
CA LEU A 91 2.76 7.41 12.18
C LEU A 91 1.42 6.95 12.76
N GLY A 92 0.42 6.82 11.90
CA GLY A 92 -0.88 6.30 12.27
C GLY A 92 -0.76 4.82 12.66
N VAL A 93 -1.55 4.41 13.66
CA VAL A 93 -1.69 3.00 14.03
C VAL A 93 -3.08 2.52 13.64
N ALA A 94 -3.14 1.54 12.74
CA ALA A 94 -4.37 0.82 12.43
C ALA A 94 -4.29 -0.58 13.04
N LEU A 95 -5.37 -1.02 13.70
CA LEU A 95 -5.48 -2.42 14.10
C LEU A 95 -5.61 -3.27 12.84
N SER A 96 -4.54 -3.95 12.48
CA SER A 96 -4.61 -5.05 11.52
C SER A 96 -5.50 -6.12 12.15
N THR A 97 -6.76 -6.23 11.72
CA THR A 97 -7.58 -7.40 12.06
C THR A 97 -6.96 -8.59 11.35
N PHE A 98 -5.97 -9.22 11.99
CA PHE A 98 -5.49 -10.52 11.58
C PHE A 98 -6.67 -11.47 11.69
N THR A 99 -7.35 -11.71 10.58
CA THR A 99 -8.15 -12.93 10.46
C THR A 99 -7.11 -14.04 10.58
N THR A 100 -7.15 -14.77 11.69
CA THR A 100 -6.33 -15.94 11.96
C THR A 100 -6.52 -16.95 10.82
N GLN A 101 -5.80 -16.76 9.73
CA GLN A 101 -5.64 -17.77 8.70
C GLN A 101 -4.57 -18.71 9.25
N GLN A 102 -5.09 -19.75 9.90
CA GLN A 102 -4.47 -21.03 10.22
C GLN A 102 -3.03 -21.20 9.68
N HIS A 103 -2.05 -20.82 10.50
CA HIS A 103 -0.79 -21.53 10.58
C HIS A 103 -0.53 -21.82 12.05
N SER A 104 -0.83 -23.05 12.43
CA SER A 104 -0.32 -23.65 13.66
C SER A 104 1.20 -23.71 13.57
N VAL A 105 1.87 -22.73 14.16
CA VAL A 105 3.26 -22.87 14.58
C VAL A 105 3.27 -22.44 16.04
N THR A 106 3.35 -23.44 16.93
CA THR A 106 3.96 -23.27 18.23
C THR A 106 5.33 -22.67 18.00
N ASP A 107 5.55 -21.43 18.40
CA ASP A 107 6.79 -20.99 19.02
C ASP A 107 6.52 -19.69 19.78
N GLU A 108 7.17 -19.66 20.92
CA GLU A 108 6.93 -18.86 22.10
C GLU A 108 7.66 -17.52 21.96
N GLU A 109 6.96 -16.41 21.75
CA GLU A 109 7.56 -15.07 21.79
C GLU A 109 6.81 -14.24 22.85
N ASN A 110 7.21 -14.49 24.09
CA ASN A 110 6.76 -13.83 25.29
C ASN A 110 7.18 -12.34 25.30
N CYS A 111 6.23 -11.44 25.06
CA CYS A 111 6.38 -10.02 25.43
C CYS A 111 5.98 -9.86 26.91
N THR A 112 6.94 -10.02 27.81
CA THR A 112 6.83 -9.58 29.21
C THR A 112 7.34 -8.15 29.39
N PRO A 113 6.83 -7.41 30.40
CA PRO A 113 6.73 -5.95 30.43
C PRO A 113 8.05 -5.18 30.42
#